data_AF-A0A0J5W835-F1
#
_entry.id   AF-A0A0J5W835-F1
#
_cell.length_a   1.000
_cell.length_b   1.000
_cell.length_c   1.000
_cell.angle_alpha   90.00
_cell.angle_beta   90.00
_cell.angle_gamma   90.00
#
_symmetry.space_group_name_H-M   'P 1'
#
loop_
_entity.id
_entity.type
_entity.pdbx_description
1 polymer ?
#
loop_
_entity_poly.entity_id
_entity_poly.type
_entity_poly.pdbx_seq_one_letter_code
_entity_poly.pdbx_strand_id
1 'polypeptide(L)'
;MAKFFIDRPIFAWVIAIILMLAGVAAIFTLPIAQYPPIAPPSIQVTANYPGASAKTVEDTVTQVIEQQMSGLDNFLYMSSTSDDSGNATITLTFAPGTNPDIAQVQVQNKLSLATPILPQVVQQLGLSVTKSSSSFLLVLAFNSEDGSMSRDDLANYVASHVRDPISRLNGVGTVTLFGSQYAMRIWLDPNRLTNYGLTPVDVSSAITAQNVQIAGGQIGGTPATP
;
A
#
# COMPACT_ATOMS: atom_id res chain seq x y z
N MET A 1 0.19 -56.36 -17.85
CA MET A 1 0.25 -55.06 -18.55
C MET A 1 1.26 -55.05 -19.69
N ALA A 2 2.54 -55.41 -19.49
CA ALA A 2 3.53 -55.39 -20.58
C ALA A 2 3.15 -56.23 -21.83
N LYS A 3 2.67 -57.47 -21.66
CA LYS A 3 2.22 -58.32 -22.78
C LYS A 3 1.09 -57.68 -23.62
N PHE A 4 0.16 -56.95 -22.98
CA PHE A 4 -0.95 -56.27 -23.67
C PHE A 4 -0.48 -55.14 -24.60
N PHE A 5 0.55 -54.39 -24.21
CA PHE A 5 1.13 -53.34 -25.05
C PHE A 5 2.06 -53.90 -26.14
N ILE A 6 2.66 -55.09 -25.93
CA ILE A 6 3.43 -55.82 -26.95
C ILE A 6 2.50 -56.30 -28.07
N ASP A 7 1.33 -56.84 -27.72
CA ASP A 7 0.34 -57.31 -28.71
C ASP A 7 -0.44 -56.16 -29.38
N ARG A 8 -0.35 -54.92 -28.85
CA ARG A 8 -1.03 -53.72 -29.36
C ARG A 8 -0.10 -52.49 -29.44
N PRO A 9 0.90 -52.49 -30.34
CA PRO A 9 1.91 -51.43 -30.41
C PRO A 9 1.33 -50.04 -30.79
N ILE A 10 0.28 -49.99 -31.61
CA ILE A 10 -0.40 -48.73 -31.95
C ILE A 10 -1.04 -48.09 -30.71
N PHE A 11 -1.64 -48.90 -29.84
CA PHE A 11 -2.27 -48.40 -28.61
C PHE A 11 -1.23 -47.80 -27.64
N ALA A 12 -0.06 -48.42 -27.54
CA ALA A 12 1.07 -47.86 -26.78
C ALA A 12 1.51 -46.49 -27.33
N TRP A 13 1.62 -46.36 -28.65
CA TRP A 13 1.94 -45.08 -29.31
C TRP A 13 0.87 -44.01 -29.08
N VAL A 14 -0.42 -44.36 -29.11
CA VAL A 14 -1.51 -43.42 -28.84
C VAL A 14 -1.39 -42.85 -27.41
N ILE A 15 -1.16 -43.70 -26.41
CA ILE A 15 -0.96 -43.24 -25.03
C ILE A 15 0.29 -42.36 -24.92
N ALA A 16 1.40 -42.75 -25.56
CA ALA A 16 2.62 -41.95 -25.57
C ALA A 16 2.39 -40.57 -26.20
N ILE A 17 1.67 -40.49 -27.32
CA ILE A 17 1.33 -39.24 -27.98
C ILE A 17 0.42 -38.38 -27.09
N ILE A 18 -0.59 -38.96 -26.46
CA ILE A 18 -1.46 -38.24 -25.52
C ILE A 18 -0.65 -37.67 -24.35
N LEU A 19 0.26 -38.46 -23.77
CA LEU A 19 1.15 -38.00 -22.70
C LEU A 19 2.10 -36.89 -23.16
N MET A 20 2.68 -37.01 -24.35
CA MET A 20 3.51 -35.95 -24.93
C MET A 20 2.72 -34.67 -25.18
N LEU A 21 1.51 -34.76 -25.73
CA LEU A 21 0.63 -33.60 -25.94
C LEU A 21 0.24 -32.95 -24.60
N ALA A 22 -0.06 -33.74 -23.57
CA ALA A 22 -0.32 -33.22 -22.23
C ALA A 22 0.92 -32.55 -21.62
N GLY A 23 2.11 -33.12 -21.81
CA GLY A 23 3.38 -32.53 -21.38
C GLY A 23 3.69 -31.21 -22.08
N VAL A 24 3.49 -31.14 -23.40
CA VAL A 24 3.65 -29.90 -24.18
C VAL A 24 2.64 -28.84 -23.73
N ALA A 25 1.38 -29.22 -23.51
CA ALA A 25 0.38 -28.30 -22.96
C ALA A 25 0.74 -27.79 -21.56
N ALA A 26 1.33 -28.63 -20.71
CA ALA A 26 1.79 -28.24 -19.38
C ALA A 26 2.98 -27.26 -19.44
N ILE A 27 3.91 -27.44 -20.39
CA ILE A 27 5.04 -26.51 -20.59
C ILE A 27 4.55 -25.10 -20.90
N PHE A 28 3.46 -24.95 -21.65
CA PHE A 28 2.91 -23.64 -22.01
C PHE A 28 1.99 -23.02 -20.94
N THR A 29 1.45 -23.82 -20.00
CA THR A 29 0.49 -23.34 -19.00
C THR A 29 1.07 -23.22 -17.59
N LEU A 30 2.16 -23.92 -17.28
CA LEU A 30 2.76 -23.87 -15.95
C LEU A 30 3.43 -22.52 -15.68
N PRO A 31 3.17 -21.89 -14.51
CA PRO A 31 3.88 -20.71 -14.08
C PRO A 31 5.37 -20.97 -13.94
N ILE A 32 6.18 -20.05 -14.47
CA ILE A 32 7.65 -20.08 -14.31
C ILE A 32 8.01 -19.19 -13.12
N ALA A 33 8.67 -19.76 -12.12
CA ALA A 33 9.19 -19.04 -10.96
C ALA A 33 10.60 -19.52 -10.61
N GLN A 34 11.46 -18.63 -10.10
CA GLN A 34 12.83 -18.99 -9.71
C GLN A 34 12.85 -19.96 -8.52
N TYR A 35 11.98 -19.73 -7.54
CA TYR A 35 11.77 -20.56 -6.37
C TYR A 35 10.28 -20.60 -6.02
N PRO A 36 9.79 -21.68 -5.38
CA PRO A 36 8.48 -21.65 -4.74
C PRO A 36 8.47 -20.61 -3.61
N PRO A 37 7.31 -20.00 -3.29
CA PRO A 37 7.20 -19.07 -2.18
C PRO A 37 7.42 -19.80 -0.85
N ILE A 38 8.64 -19.69 -0.31
CA ILE A 38 9.02 -20.25 1.00
C ILE A 38 8.94 -19.22 2.14
N ALA A 39 8.82 -17.93 1.80
CA ALA A 39 8.77 -16.86 2.78
C ALA A 39 7.42 -16.87 3.52
N PRO A 40 7.41 -16.73 4.87
CA PRO A 40 6.17 -16.56 5.61
C PRO A 40 5.43 -15.29 5.15
N PRO A 41 4.09 -15.34 4.99
CA PRO A 41 3.32 -14.17 4.61
C PRO A 41 3.39 -13.10 5.71
N SER A 42 3.53 -11.84 5.31
CA SER A 42 3.58 -10.71 6.23
C SER A 42 2.68 -9.57 5.77
N ILE A 43 2.07 -8.89 6.75
CA ILE A 43 1.21 -7.72 6.54
C ILE A 43 1.90 -6.53 7.20
N GLN A 44 2.04 -5.45 6.45
CA GLN A 44 2.64 -4.21 6.92
C GLN A 44 1.58 -3.13 7.07
N VAL A 45 1.57 -2.48 8.22
CA VAL A 45 0.79 -1.29 8.52
C VAL A 45 1.74 -0.11 8.58
N THR A 46 1.47 0.93 7.79
CA THR A 46 2.24 2.18 7.82
C THR A 46 1.36 3.35 8.18
N ALA A 47 1.86 4.22 9.06
CA ALA A 47 1.23 5.47 9.43
C ALA A 47 2.27 6.60 9.48
N ASN A 48 1.83 7.83 9.26
CA ASN A 48 2.70 9.01 9.28
C ASN A 48 2.11 10.08 10.21
N TYR A 49 2.95 10.63 11.08
CA TYR A 49 2.64 11.72 11.99
C TYR A 49 3.68 12.84 11.81
N PRO A 50 3.47 13.77 10.86
CA PRO A 50 4.42 14.82 10.54
C PRO A 50 4.77 15.67 11.76
N GLY A 51 6.08 15.87 11.98
CA GLY A 51 6.59 16.71 13.07
C GLY A 51 6.61 16.06 14.45
N ALA A 52 6.21 14.80 14.58
CA ALA A 52 6.34 14.03 15.83
C ALA A 52 7.73 13.39 15.94
N SER A 53 8.27 13.34 17.17
CA SER A 53 9.50 12.57 17.46
C SER A 53 9.24 11.07 17.41
N ALA A 54 10.28 10.25 17.24
CA ALA A 54 10.16 8.78 17.28
C ALA A 54 9.42 8.31 18.54
N LYS A 55 9.73 8.92 19.70
CA LYS A 55 9.08 8.58 20.96
C LYS A 55 7.58 8.92 20.98
N THR A 56 7.21 10.08 20.45
CA THR A 56 5.81 10.48 20.32
C THR A 56 5.04 9.53 19.40
N VAL A 57 5.63 9.15 18.27
CA VAL A 57 5.04 8.18 17.32
C VAL A 57 4.89 6.80 17.95
N GLU A 58 5.88 6.37 18.72
CA GLU A 58 5.85 5.11 19.45
C GLU A 58 4.65 5.06 20.42
N ASP A 59 4.55 6.05 21.32
CA ASP A 59 3.58 6.04 22.40
C ASP A 59 2.14 6.33 21.94
N THR A 60 1.96 7.16 20.90
CA THR A 60 0.63 7.64 20.47
C THR A 60 0.06 6.90 19.26
N VAL A 61 0.91 6.21 18.47
CA VAL A 61 0.48 5.52 17.26
C VAL A 61 0.86 4.05 17.32
N THR A 62 2.15 3.76 17.47
CA THR A 62 2.69 2.41 17.30
C THR A 62 2.14 1.47 18.37
N GLN A 63 2.32 1.80 19.65
CA GLN A 63 1.82 0.99 20.77
C GLN A 63 0.29 0.84 20.75
N VAL A 64 -0.44 1.89 20.36
CA VAL A 64 -1.91 1.85 20.27
C VAL A 64 -2.35 0.82 19.23
N ILE A 65 -1.70 0.80 18.06
CA ILE A 65 -1.96 -0.20 17.02
C ILE A 65 -1.58 -1.59 17.52
N GLU A 66 -0.38 -1.75 18.09
CA GLU A 66 0.12 -3.05 18.59
C GLU A 66 -0.81 -3.70 19.62
N GLN A 67 -1.32 -2.91 20.58
CA GLN A 67 -2.23 -3.40 21.61
C GLN A 67 -3.54 -3.96 21.04
N GLN A 68 -4.00 -3.43 19.89
CA GLN A 68 -5.19 -3.92 19.21
C GLN A 68 -4.91 -5.15 18.33
N MET A 69 -3.65 -5.47 18.03
CA MET A 69 -3.25 -6.61 17.18
C MET A 69 -3.25 -7.96 17.91
N SER A 70 -4.25 -8.20 18.76
CA SER A 70 -4.43 -9.46 19.48
C SER A 70 -5.51 -10.35 18.84
N GLY A 71 -5.34 -11.66 18.94
CA GLY A 71 -6.30 -12.64 18.42
C GLY A 71 -6.31 -12.73 16.89
N LEU A 72 -5.13 -12.61 16.26
CA LEU A 72 -4.93 -12.87 14.84
C LEU A 72 -4.61 -14.36 14.64
N ASP A 73 -5.24 -15.00 13.66
CA ASP A 73 -5.00 -16.41 13.37
C ASP A 73 -3.63 -16.61 12.73
N ASN A 74 -2.95 -17.70 13.10
CA ASN A 74 -1.63 -18.06 12.56
C ASN A 74 -0.55 -16.98 12.74
N PHE A 75 -0.72 -16.06 13.68
CA PHE A 75 0.27 -15.05 14.01
C PHE A 75 1.54 -15.69 14.59
N LEU A 76 2.71 -15.29 14.08
CA LEU A 76 4.00 -15.72 14.62
C LEU A 76 4.62 -14.65 15.50
N TYR A 77 4.88 -13.48 14.92
CA TYR A 77 5.52 -12.37 15.59
C TYR A 77 5.20 -11.05 14.88
N MET A 78 5.41 -9.96 15.61
CA MET A 78 5.28 -8.60 15.12
C MET A 78 6.57 -7.85 15.43
N SER A 79 6.97 -7.00 14.50
CA SER A 79 8.06 -6.04 14.70
C SER A 79 7.58 -4.67 14.27
N SER A 80 7.91 -3.65 15.05
CA SER A 80 7.58 -2.27 14.75
C SER A 80 8.81 -1.38 14.72
N THR A 81 8.69 -0.27 14.01
CA THR A 81 9.73 0.76 13.94
C THR A 81 9.05 2.12 13.90
N SER A 82 9.50 3.02 14.78
CA SER A 82 9.10 4.42 14.81
C SER A 82 10.34 5.27 14.59
N ASP A 83 10.25 6.27 13.71
CA ASP A 83 11.39 7.14 13.38
C ASP A 83 11.10 8.63 13.68
N ASP A 84 12.17 9.43 13.75
CA ASP A 84 12.09 10.88 13.99
C ASP A 84 11.58 11.68 12.79
N SER A 85 11.34 11.01 11.65
CA SER A 85 10.65 11.62 10.51
C SER A 85 9.13 11.51 10.65
N GLY A 86 8.63 10.92 11.75
CA GLY A 86 7.22 10.78 12.02
C GLY A 86 6.60 9.49 11.45
N ASN A 87 7.38 8.55 10.92
CA ASN A 87 6.84 7.32 10.35
C ASN A 87 6.74 6.21 11.40
N ALA A 88 5.63 5.48 11.33
CA ALA A 88 5.44 4.21 12.03
C ALA A 88 5.28 3.10 11.01
N THR A 89 6.07 2.02 11.14
CA THR A 89 5.95 0.81 10.34
C THR A 89 5.81 -0.38 11.26
N ILE A 90 4.72 -1.14 11.12
CA ILE A 90 4.43 -2.33 11.92
C ILE A 90 4.30 -3.50 10.95
N THR A 91 5.12 -4.53 11.13
CA THR A 91 5.13 -5.72 10.28
C THR A 91 4.69 -6.92 11.11
N LEU A 92 3.57 -7.53 10.71
CA LEU A 92 3.03 -8.73 11.31
C LEU A 92 3.36 -9.93 10.43
N THR A 93 4.03 -10.93 10.98
CA THR A 93 4.44 -12.14 10.26
C THR A 93 3.58 -13.32 10.70
N PHE A 94 3.13 -14.10 9.73
CA PHE A 94 2.20 -15.22 9.90
C PHE A 94 2.84 -16.55 9.52
N ALA A 95 2.27 -17.66 9.99
CA ALA A 95 2.78 -18.99 9.74
C ALA A 95 2.73 -19.33 8.23
N PRO A 96 3.70 -20.12 7.71
CA PRO A 96 3.64 -20.62 6.34
C PRO A 96 2.32 -21.35 6.06
N GLY A 97 1.73 -21.12 4.89
CA GLY A 97 0.42 -21.66 4.51
C GLY A 97 -0.78 -20.79 4.90
N THR A 98 -0.58 -19.72 5.69
CA THR A 98 -1.63 -18.73 5.96
C THR A 98 -2.04 -18.01 4.68
N ASN A 99 -3.34 -17.84 4.45
CA ASN A 99 -3.82 -17.04 3.33
C ASN A 99 -3.54 -15.54 3.58
N PRO A 100 -2.73 -14.86 2.74
CA PRO A 100 -2.37 -13.46 2.95
C PRO A 100 -3.56 -12.50 2.80
N ASP A 101 -4.59 -12.84 2.03
CA ASP A 101 -5.82 -12.05 1.94
C ASP A 101 -6.57 -12.06 3.27
N ILE A 102 -6.69 -13.23 3.89
CA ILE A 102 -7.36 -13.38 5.20
C ILE A 102 -6.55 -12.69 6.29
N ALA A 103 -5.24 -12.87 6.32
CA ALA A 103 -4.36 -12.18 7.26
C ALA A 103 -4.50 -10.65 7.13
N GLN A 104 -4.54 -10.12 5.89
CA GLN A 104 -4.74 -8.69 5.65
C GLN A 104 -6.10 -8.20 6.19
N VAL A 105 -7.17 -8.94 5.95
CA VAL A 105 -8.52 -8.60 6.44
C VAL A 105 -8.57 -8.63 7.98
N GLN A 106 -7.94 -9.62 8.61
CA GLN A 106 -7.87 -9.70 10.07
C GLN A 106 -7.13 -8.49 10.66
N VAL A 107 -5.97 -8.14 10.09
CA VAL A 107 -5.20 -6.95 10.50
C VAL A 107 -6.01 -5.68 10.29
N GLN A 108 -6.67 -5.53 9.15
CA GLN A 108 -7.52 -4.37 8.85
C GLN A 108 -8.69 -4.23 9.84
N ASN A 109 -9.32 -5.35 10.22
CA ASN A 109 -10.41 -5.38 11.19
C ASN A 109 -9.94 -5.02 12.61
N LYS A 110 -8.72 -5.38 12.98
CA LYS A 110 -8.12 -4.94 14.25
C LYS A 110 -7.67 -3.49 14.20
N LEU A 111 -7.14 -3.06 13.06
CA LEU A 111 -6.71 -1.68 12.84
C LEU A 111 -7.88 -0.71 12.93
N SER A 112 -9.05 -1.06 12.39
CA SER A 112 -10.24 -0.20 12.45
C SER A 112 -10.73 0.06 13.88
N LEU A 113 -10.44 -0.83 14.83
CA LEU A 113 -10.71 -0.63 16.26
C LEU A 113 -9.69 0.32 16.90
N ALA A 114 -8.45 0.36 16.38
CA ALA A 114 -7.40 1.27 16.84
C ALA A 114 -7.57 2.69 16.27
N THR A 115 -8.04 2.82 15.02
CA THR A 115 -8.11 4.09 14.28
C THR A 115 -8.74 5.25 15.07
N PRO A 116 -9.86 5.08 15.80
CA PRO A 116 -10.49 6.18 16.54
C PRO A 116 -9.64 6.71 17.71
N ILE A 117 -8.72 5.91 18.22
CA ILE A 117 -7.84 6.24 19.35
C ILE A 117 -6.61 7.05 18.88
N LEU A 118 -6.28 6.95 17.59
CA LEU A 118 -5.11 7.61 17.02
C LEU A 118 -5.28 9.14 16.96
N PRO A 119 -4.19 9.92 16.95
CA PRO A 119 -4.26 11.36 16.73
C PRO A 119 -4.97 11.71 15.41
N GLN A 120 -5.80 12.77 15.41
CA GLN A 120 -6.58 13.18 14.23
C GLN A 120 -5.72 13.43 12.98
N VAL A 121 -4.51 13.98 13.13
CA VAL A 121 -3.59 14.22 12.02
C VAL A 121 -3.23 12.91 11.30
N VAL A 122 -2.97 11.84 12.06
CA VAL A 122 -2.66 10.52 11.51
C VAL A 122 -3.87 9.91 10.82
N GLN A 123 -5.07 10.05 11.42
CA GLN A 123 -6.31 9.59 10.81
C GLN A 123 -6.58 10.29 9.47
N GLN A 124 -6.35 11.59 9.39
CA GLN A 124 -6.55 12.39 8.17
C GLN A 124 -5.58 12.02 7.04
N LEU A 125 -4.33 11.72 7.38
CA LEU A 125 -3.33 11.25 6.41
C LEU A 125 -3.59 9.82 5.94
N GLY A 126 -4.37 9.07 6.73
CA GLY A 126 -4.73 7.68 6.45
C GLY A 126 -3.65 6.69 6.85
N LEU A 127 -4.08 5.46 7.08
CA LEU A 127 -3.20 4.32 7.35
C LEU A 127 -3.21 3.40 6.14
N SER A 128 -2.04 2.86 5.77
CA SER A 128 -1.93 1.89 4.69
C SER A 128 -1.71 0.50 5.26
N VAL A 129 -2.44 -0.49 4.75
CA VAL A 129 -2.28 -1.91 5.08
C VAL A 129 -1.97 -2.66 3.81
N THR A 130 -0.73 -3.14 3.69
CA THR A 130 -0.24 -3.80 2.49
C THR A 130 0.30 -5.18 2.81
N LYS A 131 0.28 -6.08 1.81
CA LYS A 131 0.99 -7.35 1.90
C LYS A 131 2.47 -7.03 1.71
N SER A 132 3.27 -7.29 2.73
CA SER A 132 4.67 -6.94 2.72
C SER A 132 5.45 -7.95 1.90
N SER A 133 6.31 -7.44 1.02
CA SER A 133 7.45 -8.16 0.46
C SER A 133 8.67 -7.30 0.69
N SER A 134 9.74 -7.88 1.26
CA SER A 134 10.99 -7.18 1.55
C SER A 134 11.83 -6.87 0.30
N SER A 135 11.35 -7.20 -0.90
CA SER A 135 12.09 -7.08 -2.15
C SER A 135 11.33 -6.27 -3.21
N PHE A 136 12.06 -5.40 -3.92
CA PHE A 136 11.56 -4.73 -5.11
C PHE A 136 11.68 -5.67 -6.31
N LEU A 137 10.58 -5.91 -7.02
CA LEU A 137 10.58 -6.65 -8.29
C LEU A 137 11.24 -5.84 -9.41
N LEU A 138 10.94 -4.54 -9.46
CA LEU A 138 11.38 -3.62 -10.50
C LEU A 138 11.51 -2.22 -9.90
N VAL A 139 12.51 -1.47 -10.34
CA VAL A 139 12.63 -0.03 -10.06
C VAL A 139 12.64 0.71 -11.39
N LEU A 140 11.66 1.58 -11.58
CA LEU A 140 11.56 2.44 -12.77
C LEU A 140 12.17 3.80 -12.45
N ALA A 141 13.20 4.19 -13.21
CA ALA A 141 13.83 5.49 -13.11
C ALA A 141 13.32 6.39 -14.25
N PHE A 142 12.88 7.60 -13.91
CA PHE A 142 12.44 8.62 -14.85
C PHE A 142 13.47 9.73 -14.91
N ASN A 143 13.83 10.17 -16.11
CA ASN A 143 14.78 11.25 -16.36
C ASN A 143 14.25 12.17 -17.46
N SER A 144 14.58 13.47 -17.38
CA SER A 144 14.30 14.45 -18.43
C SER A 144 15.50 14.54 -19.36
N GLU A 145 15.30 14.26 -20.64
CA GLU A 145 16.36 14.26 -21.66
C GLU A 145 16.83 15.68 -22.02
N ASP A 146 15.91 16.64 -21.99
CA ASP A 146 16.12 18.05 -22.31
C ASP A 146 16.45 18.92 -21.09
N GLY A 147 16.40 18.35 -19.89
CA GLY A 147 16.61 19.07 -18.62
C GLY A 147 15.51 20.05 -18.25
N SER A 148 14.35 20.00 -18.92
CA SER A 148 13.23 20.92 -18.67
C SER A 148 12.48 20.61 -17.37
N MET A 149 12.58 19.38 -16.86
CA MET A 149 11.89 18.94 -15.66
C MET A 149 12.85 18.73 -14.50
N SER A 150 12.56 19.40 -13.39
CA SER A 150 13.25 19.15 -12.12
C SER A 150 12.90 17.77 -11.55
N ARG A 151 13.63 17.34 -10.52
CA ARG A 151 13.32 16.11 -9.77
C ARG A 151 11.89 16.12 -9.22
N ASP A 152 11.43 17.26 -8.71
CA ASP A 152 10.09 17.40 -8.14
C ASP A 152 9.02 17.36 -9.23
N ASP A 153 9.32 17.92 -10.41
CA ASP A 153 8.41 17.90 -11.56
C ASP A 153 8.20 16.47 -12.07
N LEU A 154 9.30 15.70 -12.18
CA LEU A 154 9.26 14.28 -12.55
C LEU A 154 8.53 13.45 -11.48
N ALA A 155 8.80 13.67 -10.20
CA ALA A 155 8.12 12.97 -9.11
C ALA A 155 6.61 13.25 -9.13
N ASN A 156 6.21 14.50 -9.37
CA ASN A 156 4.82 14.88 -9.52
C ASN A 156 4.17 14.24 -10.76
N TYR A 157 4.86 14.21 -11.90
CA TYR A 157 4.36 13.54 -13.11
C TYR A 157 4.12 12.04 -12.86
N VAL A 158 5.08 11.35 -12.26
CA VAL A 158 4.95 9.93 -11.91
C VAL A 158 3.80 9.71 -10.93
N ALA A 159 3.68 10.55 -9.89
CA ALA A 159 2.61 10.43 -8.91
C ALA A 159 1.21 10.59 -9.52
N SER A 160 1.05 11.55 -10.45
CA SER A 160 -0.24 11.92 -11.02
C SER A 160 -0.68 11.06 -12.20
N HIS A 161 0.26 10.56 -13.01
CA HIS A 161 -0.06 9.86 -14.26
C HIS A 161 0.33 8.38 -14.27
N VAL A 162 1.34 7.97 -13.49
CA VAL A 162 1.96 6.65 -13.63
C VAL A 162 1.68 5.73 -12.44
N ARG A 163 1.76 6.27 -11.22
CA ARG A 163 1.64 5.49 -9.98
C ARG A 163 0.32 4.73 -9.91
N ASP A 164 -0.79 5.42 -10.16
CA ASP A 164 -2.14 4.88 -9.99
C ASP A 164 -2.51 3.80 -11.03
N PRO A 165 -2.18 3.96 -12.32
CA PRO A 165 -2.34 2.86 -13.28
C PRO A 165 -1.51 1.63 -12.91
N ILE A 166 -0.25 1.79 -12.49
CA ILE A 166 0.63 0.68 -12.13
C ILE A 166 0.14 -0.03 -10.86
N SER A 167 -0.29 0.73 -9.85
CA SER A 167 -0.74 0.16 -8.57
C SER A 167 -1.99 -0.72 -8.69
N ARG A 168 -2.76 -0.57 -9.78
CA ARG A 168 -3.97 -1.37 -10.07
C ARG A 168 -3.70 -2.61 -10.93
N LEU A 169 -2.48 -2.81 -11.42
CA LEU A 169 -2.16 -3.99 -12.22
C LEU A 169 -2.17 -5.26 -11.36
N ASN A 170 -2.71 -6.35 -11.91
CA ASN A 170 -2.71 -7.64 -11.21
C ASN A 170 -1.27 -8.09 -10.95
N GLY A 171 -0.98 -8.50 -9.71
CA GLY A 171 0.35 -8.91 -9.27
C GLY A 171 1.20 -7.78 -8.67
N VAL A 172 0.76 -6.52 -8.74
CA VAL A 172 1.44 -5.41 -8.06
C VAL A 172 0.93 -5.31 -6.62
N GLY A 173 1.80 -5.62 -5.66
CA GLY A 173 1.48 -5.54 -4.23
C GLY A 173 1.62 -4.13 -3.65
N THR A 174 2.72 -3.43 -3.96
CA THR A 174 3.00 -2.09 -3.45
C THR A 174 3.84 -1.31 -4.45
N VAL A 175 3.54 -0.01 -4.60
CA VAL A 175 4.30 0.92 -5.44
C VAL A 175 4.85 2.03 -4.56
N THR A 176 6.17 2.08 -4.45
CA THR A 176 6.88 3.14 -3.71
C THR A 176 7.30 4.24 -4.66
N LEU A 177 6.86 5.46 -4.39
CA LEU A 177 7.31 6.66 -5.12
C LEU A 177 8.58 7.21 -4.45
N PHE A 178 9.66 7.33 -5.22
CA PHE A 178 10.89 7.98 -4.78
C PHE A 178 10.83 9.50 -4.97
N GLY A 179 10.01 10.17 -4.17
CA GLY A 179 9.72 11.60 -4.25
C GLY A 179 8.32 11.89 -3.70
N SER A 180 7.78 13.06 -4.01
CA SER A 180 6.41 13.42 -3.62
C SER A 180 5.68 14.08 -4.78
N GLN A 181 4.35 13.92 -4.80
CA GLN A 181 3.50 14.79 -5.61
C GLN A 181 3.64 16.25 -5.17
N TYR A 182 3.22 17.17 -6.02
CA TYR A 182 3.13 18.56 -5.63
C TYR A 182 2.15 18.78 -4.49
N ALA A 183 2.50 19.73 -3.65
CA ALA A 183 1.66 20.25 -2.59
C ALA A 183 1.76 21.79 -2.61
N MET A 184 0.65 22.47 -2.32
CA MET A 184 0.66 23.91 -2.12
C MET A 184 1.43 24.22 -0.84
N ARG A 185 2.67 24.70 -0.97
CA ARG A 185 3.53 25.04 0.18
C ARG A 185 3.38 26.52 0.52
N ILE A 186 2.87 26.80 1.72
CA ILE A 186 2.73 28.15 2.24
C ILE A 186 3.84 28.37 3.28
N TRP A 187 4.89 29.07 2.86
CA TRP A 187 6.01 29.42 3.73
C TRP A 187 5.67 30.71 4.48
N LEU A 188 5.40 30.58 5.77
CA LEU A 188 5.04 31.70 6.63
C LEU A 188 6.26 32.58 6.93
N ASP A 189 6.13 33.89 6.70
CA ASP A 189 7.12 34.88 7.12
C ASP A 189 6.74 35.42 8.51
N PRO A 190 7.51 35.09 9.57
CA PRO A 190 7.17 35.48 10.93
C PRO A 190 7.16 37.01 11.13
N ASN A 191 8.03 37.75 10.44
CA ASN A 191 8.11 39.21 10.59
C ASN A 191 6.86 39.86 10.00
N ARG A 192 6.40 39.38 8.84
CA ARG A 192 5.16 39.87 8.23
C ARG A 192 3.95 39.53 9.09
N LEU A 193 3.85 38.31 9.61
CA LEU A 193 2.77 37.92 10.51
C LEU A 193 2.66 38.87 11.71
N THR A 194 3.78 39.15 12.38
CA THR A 194 3.81 40.07 13.52
C THR A 194 3.39 41.49 13.14
N ASN A 195 3.85 42.01 11.99
CA ASN A 195 3.48 43.35 11.52
C ASN A 195 1.97 43.52 11.27
N TYR A 196 1.27 42.43 10.92
CA TYR A 196 -0.18 42.43 10.73
C TYR A 196 -0.95 41.94 11.97
N GLY A 197 -0.27 41.67 13.08
CA GLY A 197 -0.90 41.11 14.30
C GLY A 197 -1.51 39.72 14.10
N LEU A 198 -1.00 38.94 13.13
CA LEU A 198 -1.47 37.62 12.77
C LEU A 198 -0.58 36.53 13.37
N THR A 199 -1.17 35.34 13.55
CA THR A 199 -0.49 34.12 13.98
C THR A 199 -0.60 33.03 12.92
N PRO A 200 0.23 31.96 12.99
CA PRO A 200 0.06 30.80 12.11
C PRO A 200 -1.34 30.16 12.18
N VAL A 201 -2.00 30.23 13.35
CA VAL A 201 -3.36 29.71 13.56
C VAL A 201 -4.39 30.47 12.73
N ASP A 202 -4.22 31.79 12.59
CA ASP A 202 -5.10 32.62 11.76
C ASP A 202 -4.97 32.24 10.28
N VAL A 203 -3.74 31.97 9.82
CA VAL A 203 -3.50 31.54 8.44
C VAL A 203 -4.11 30.17 8.17
N SER A 204 -3.89 29.18 9.05
CA SER A 204 -4.51 27.85 8.88
C SER A 204 -6.03 27.90 8.92
N SER A 205 -6.60 28.73 9.80
CA SER A 205 -8.05 28.91 9.90
C SER A 205 -8.62 29.57 8.64
N ALA A 206 -7.94 30.60 8.12
CA ALA A 206 -8.34 31.28 6.89
C ALA A 206 -8.32 30.34 5.67
N ILE A 207 -7.27 29.52 5.53
CA ILE A 207 -7.19 28.52 4.45
C ILE A 207 -8.34 27.53 4.57
N THR A 208 -8.58 27.00 5.77
CA THR A 208 -9.63 26.01 6.01
C THR A 208 -11.03 26.57 5.77
N ALA A 209 -11.24 27.88 5.99
CA ALA A 209 -12.53 28.53 5.76
C ALA A 209 -12.75 28.95 4.30
N GLN A 210 -11.68 29.28 3.56
CA GLN A 210 -11.79 29.86 2.21
C GLN A 210 -11.50 28.86 1.09
N ASN A 211 -10.63 27.89 1.31
CA ASN A 211 -10.35 26.81 0.35
C ASN A 211 -11.32 25.64 0.58
N VAL A 212 -12.61 25.92 0.43
CA VAL A 212 -13.69 24.95 0.66
C VAL A 212 -14.52 24.73 -0.58
N GLN A 213 -14.90 23.48 -0.81
CA GLN A 213 -15.90 23.13 -1.81
C GLN A 213 -17.29 23.14 -1.15
N ILE A 214 -18.08 24.18 -1.41
CA ILE A 214 -19.42 24.31 -0.84
C ILE A 214 -20.43 23.59 -1.75
N ALA A 215 -21.26 22.72 -1.16
CA ALA A 215 -22.38 22.11 -1.86
C ALA A 215 -23.52 23.14 -2.01
N GLY A 216 -23.64 23.74 -3.20
CA GLY A 216 -24.61 24.81 -3.48
C GLY A 216 -26.09 24.35 -3.60
N GLY A 217 -26.37 23.05 -3.50
CA GLY A 217 -27.71 22.50 -3.69
C GLY A 217 -28.23 22.58 -5.13
N GLN A 218 -29.52 22.33 -5.31
CA GLN A 218 -30.23 22.46 -6.59
C GLN A 218 -31.55 23.21 -6.37
N ILE A 219 -31.89 24.13 -7.27
CA ILE A 219 -33.18 24.84 -7.24
C ILE A 219 -34.21 23.99 -8.00
N GLY A 220 -35.34 23.65 -7.35
CA GLY A 220 -36.43 22.89 -7.97
C GLY A 220 -36.25 21.37 -8.01
N GLY A 221 -35.28 20.81 -7.27
CA GLY A 221 -35.13 19.36 -7.14
C GLY A 221 -36.30 18.72 -6.36
N THR A 222 -36.79 17.56 -6.82
CA THR A 222 -37.78 16.76 -6.07
C THR A 222 -37.21 16.37 -4.70
N PRO A 223 -38.04 16.34 -3.63
CA PRO A 223 -37.58 15.95 -2.30
C PRO A 223 -36.85 14.60 -2.33
N ALA A 224 -35.77 14.47 -1.55
CA ALA A 224 -35.10 13.18 -1.39
C ALA A 224 -36.13 12.16 -0.87
N THR A 225 -36.33 11.07 -1.61
CA THR A 225 -37.17 9.96 -1.15
C THR A 225 -36.55 9.35 0.10
N PRO A 226 -37.35 9.02 1.13
CA PRO A 226 -36.86 8.53 2.41
C PRO A 226 -36.06 7.23 2.30
#